data_AF-A0A8T4MAV9-F1
#
_entry.id   AF-A0A8T4MAV9-F1
#
_cell.length_a   1.000
_cell.length_b   1.000
_cell.length_c   1.000
_cell.angle_alpha   90.00
_cell.angle_beta   90.00
_cell.angle_gamma   90.00
#
_symmetry.space_group_name_H-M   'P 1'
#
loop_
_entity.id
_entity.type
_entity.pdbx_description
1 polymer ?
#
loop_
_entity_poly.entity_id
_entity_poly.type
_entity_poly.pdbx_seq_one_letter_code
_entity_poly.pdbx_strand_id
1 'polypeptide(L)'
;MKNLLIFLIVSVFLISFVSAVETSYIIVNDVVLAEHDFGSVRDLELRIPYDARTIEVNVNYDLEEFGEYKIVKINSGENVVVKYITESMIDKSAGDFYFIAKNYFDEPQNVFLTLPDSAILVEKGLVFPDVDEINSDGRS
;
A
#
# COMPACT_ATOMS: atom_id res chain seq x y z
N MET A 1 -21.08 54.50 -12.81
CA MET A 1 -20.20 53.53 -13.50
C MET A 1 -19.86 52.43 -12.51
N LYS A 2 -19.86 51.18 -12.98
CA LYS A 2 -19.90 49.94 -12.20
C LYS A 2 -18.69 49.77 -11.27
N ASN A 3 -18.94 49.65 -9.97
CA ASN A 3 -18.00 49.05 -9.03
C ASN A 3 -18.09 47.53 -9.19
N LEU A 4 -17.23 46.96 -10.04
CA LEU A 4 -17.11 45.52 -10.20
C LEU A 4 -16.11 45.02 -9.15
N LEU A 5 -16.63 44.64 -7.97
CA LEU A 5 -15.87 43.94 -6.95
C LEU A 5 -15.69 42.50 -7.44
N ILE A 6 -14.54 42.20 -8.07
CA ILE A 6 -14.18 40.84 -8.44
C ILE A 6 -13.68 40.16 -7.15
N PHE A 7 -14.56 39.40 -6.49
CA PHE A 7 -14.15 38.45 -5.46
C PHE A 7 -13.45 37.29 -6.19
N LEU A 8 -12.12 37.31 -6.18
CA LEU A 8 -11.31 36.18 -6.58
C LEU A 8 -11.46 35.11 -5.48
N ILE A 9 -12.44 34.21 -5.64
CA ILE A 9 -12.49 32.97 -4.85
C ILE A 9 -11.34 32.11 -5.36
N VAL A 10 -10.16 32.31 -4.77
CA VAL A 10 -9.07 31.33 -4.86
C VAL A 10 -9.52 30.16 -4.02
N SER A 11 -10.25 29.23 -4.64
CA SER A 11 -10.46 27.91 -4.06
C SER A 11 -9.11 27.20 -4.12
N VAL A 12 -8.26 27.45 -3.13
CA VAL A 12 -7.07 26.65 -2.87
C VAL A 12 -7.61 25.29 -2.45
N PHE A 13 -7.80 24.41 -3.43
CA PHE A 13 -8.02 23.00 -3.19
C PHE A 13 -6.69 22.46 -2.66
N LEU A 14 -6.50 22.53 -1.35
CA LEU A 14 -5.45 21.80 -0.62
C LEU A 14 -5.80 20.33 -0.78
N ILE A 15 -5.31 19.73 -1.87
CA ILE A 15 -5.20 18.28 -2.02
C ILE A 15 -4.08 17.90 -1.07
N SER A 16 -4.43 17.57 0.16
CA SER A 16 -3.52 16.92 1.09
C SER A 16 -3.37 15.50 0.59
N PHE A 17 -2.28 15.24 -0.14
CA PHE A 17 -1.86 13.87 -0.44
C PHE A 17 -1.45 13.25 0.90
N VAL A 18 -2.19 12.24 1.32
CA VAL A 18 -1.87 11.49 2.53
C VAL A 18 -1.03 10.31 2.09
N SER A 19 0.24 10.30 2.48
CA SER A 19 1.08 9.11 2.38
C SER A 19 1.03 8.31 3.70
N ALA A 20 1.17 6.99 3.63
CA ALA A 20 1.53 6.23 4.82
C ALA A 20 2.91 6.69 5.28
N VAL A 21 3.00 7.15 6.52
CA VAL A 21 4.24 7.56 7.18
C VAL A 21 5.15 6.34 7.37
N GLU A 22 4.55 5.20 7.70
CA GLU A 22 5.27 3.96 7.95
C GLU A 22 4.45 2.75 7.48
N THR A 23 5.13 1.75 6.94
CA THR A 23 4.52 0.45 6.62
C THR A 23 5.37 -0.68 7.16
N SER A 24 4.74 -1.58 7.90
CA SER A 24 5.36 -2.78 8.46
C SER A 24 4.74 -4.04 7.86
N TYR A 25 5.60 -4.95 7.42
CA TYR A 25 5.23 -6.28 6.96
C TYR A 25 5.90 -7.32 7.85
N ILE A 26 5.11 -8.18 8.47
CA ILE A 26 5.61 -9.31 9.27
C ILE A 26 5.18 -10.59 8.57
N ILE A 27 6.15 -11.38 8.12
CA ILE A 27 5.90 -12.66 7.48
C ILE A 27 5.91 -13.76 8.52
N VAL A 28 4.81 -14.48 8.66
CA VAL A 28 4.66 -15.62 9.57
C VAL A 28 4.11 -16.80 8.79
N ASN A 29 4.91 -17.86 8.63
CA ASN A 29 4.61 -18.96 7.72
C ASN A 29 4.31 -18.43 6.30
N ASP A 30 3.11 -18.70 5.80
CA ASP A 30 2.67 -18.35 4.44
C ASP A 30 1.80 -17.08 4.39
N VAL A 31 1.72 -16.33 5.49
CA VAL A 31 0.89 -15.12 5.60
C VAL A 31 1.74 -13.89 5.90
N VAL A 32 1.27 -12.74 5.42
CA VAL A 32 1.80 -11.42 5.74
C VAL A 32 0.81 -10.68 6.62
N LEU A 33 1.27 -10.22 7.76
CA LEU A 33 0.59 -9.22 8.59
C LEU A 33 1.11 -7.86 8.13
N ALA A 34 0.24 -7.05 7.55
CA ALA A 34 0.57 -5.71 7.08
C ALA A 34 -0.04 -4.67 8.03
N GLU A 35 0.74 -3.64 8.34
CA GLU A 35 0.33 -2.49 9.14
C GLU A 35 0.81 -1.23 8.44
N HIS A 36 -0.12 -0.31 8.16
CA HIS A 36 0.15 1.00 7.57
C HIS A 36 -0.25 2.08 8.57
N ASP A 37 0.71 2.90 8.98
CA ASP A 37 0.49 4.11 9.77
C ASP A 37 0.51 5.33 8.83
N PHE A 38 -0.59 6.06 8.80
CA PHE A 38 -0.78 7.25 7.96
C PHE A 38 -0.71 8.57 8.73
N GLY A 39 -0.61 8.54 10.06
CA GLY A 39 -0.78 9.76 10.85
C GLY A 39 -2.13 10.41 10.61
N SER A 40 -2.16 11.73 10.31
CA SER A 40 -3.41 12.44 10.04
C SER A 40 -3.78 12.39 8.56
N VAL A 41 -5.03 12.02 8.28
CA VAL A 41 -5.51 11.78 6.91
C VAL A 41 -6.78 12.57 6.61
N ARG A 42 -6.96 12.96 5.35
CA ARG A 42 -8.23 13.38 4.78
C ARG A 42 -8.40 12.72 3.41
N ASP A 43 -9.58 12.14 3.17
CA ASP A 43 -9.96 11.49 1.91
C ASP A 43 -8.95 10.40 1.47
N LEU A 44 -8.56 9.53 2.39
CA LEU A 44 -7.64 8.42 2.11
C LEU A 44 -8.36 7.27 1.42
N GLU A 45 -7.80 6.79 0.31
CA GLU A 45 -8.15 5.53 -0.32
C GLU A 45 -6.94 4.61 -0.33
N LEU A 46 -7.00 3.53 0.46
CA LEU A 46 -5.94 2.53 0.54
C LEU A 46 -6.35 1.28 -0.23
N ARG A 47 -5.57 0.92 -1.26
CA ARG A 47 -5.69 -0.36 -1.96
C ARG A 47 -4.99 -1.46 -1.17
N ILE A 48 -5.72 -2.50 -0.81
CA ILE A 48 -5.20 -3.71 -0.15
C ILE A 48 -5.50 -4.96 -1.00
N PRO A 49 -4.79 -6.08 -0.80
CA PRO A 49 -5.01 -7.32 -1.54
C PRO A 49 -6.46 -7.84 -1.47
N TYR A 50 -6.90 -8.56 -2.50
CA TYR A 50 -8.27 -9.09 -2.59
C TYR A 50 -8.58 -10.14 -1.50
N ASP A 51 -7.56 -10.85 -1.03
CA ASP A 51 -7.66 -11.85 0.03
C ASP A 51 -7.44 -11.28 1.43
N ALA A 52 -7.31 -9.95 1.55
CA ALA A 52 -7.11 -9.29 2.84
C ALA A 52 -8.26 -9.63 3.79
N ARG A 53 -7.89 -10.16 4.96
CA ARG A 53 -8.77 -10.58 6.05
C ARG A 53 -8.31 -9.97 7.37
N THR A 54 -9.17 -10.02 8.38
CA THR A 54 -8.91 -9.40 9.70
C THR A 54 -8.50 -7.93 9.53
N ILE A 55 -9.28 -7.19 8.74
CA ILE A 55 -9.03 -5.78 8.47
C ILE A 55 -9.39 -5.00 9.73
N GLU A 56 -8.40 -4.34 10.32
CA GLU A 56 -8.56 -3.50 11.50
C GLU A 56 -8.17 -2.07 11.15
N VAL A 57 -9.08 -1.14 11.42
CA VAL A 57 -8.87 0.30 11.23
C VAL A 57 -9.28 0.99 12.52
N ASN A 58 -8.44 1.87 13.04
CA ASN A 58 -8.68 2.56 14.32
C ASN A 58 -9.61 3.79 14.21
N VAL A 59 -10.19 4.02 13.03
CA VAL A 59 -11.16 5.05 12.72
C VAL A 59 -12.29 4.47 11.88
N ASN A 60 -13.38 5.23 11.70
CA ASN A 60 -14.46 4.82 10.80
C ASN A 60 -13.94 4.71 9.37
N TYR A 61 -14.34 3.64 8.68
CA TYR A 61 -13.95 3.37 7.31
C TYR A 61 -15.09 2.70 6.54
N ASP A 62 -15.04 2.86 5.23
CA ASP A 62 -15.83 2.08 4.29
C ASP A 62 -14.93 1.10 3.54
N LEU A 63 -15.46 -0.08 3.21
CA LEU A 63 -14.75 -1.11 2.47
C LEU A 63 -15.45 -1.36 1.13
N GLU A 64 -14.71 -1.21 0.04
CA GLU A 64 -15.19 -1.56 -1.31
C GLU A 64 -14.39 -2.76 -1.83
N GLU A 65 -15.09 -3.82 -2.23
CA GLU A 65 -14.47 -5.04 -2.76
C GLU A 65 -14.51 -5.04 -4.29
N PHE A 66 -13.34 -5.22 -4.90
CA PHE A 66 -13.17 -5.43 -6.33
C PHE A 66 -12.59 -6.82 -6.55
N GLY A 67 -12.76 -7.40 -7.74
CA GLY A 67 -12.30 -8.77 -8.02
C GLY A 67 -10.80 -8.99 -7.77
N GLU A 68 -9.99 -7.94 -7.98
CA GLU A 68 -8.52 -8.01 -7.91
C GLU A 68 -7.92 -7.34 -6.66
N TYR A 69 -8.72 -6.63 -5.85
CA TYR A 69 -8.27 -5.89 -4.67
C TYR A 69 -9.45 -5.37 -3.84
N LYS A 70 -9.17 -4.86 -2.64
CA LYS A 70 -10.15 -4.09 -1.84
C LYS A 70 -9.66 -2.65 -1.66
N ILE A 71 -10.58 -1.71 -1.46
CA ILE A 71 -10.27 -0.32 -1.08
C ILE A 71 -10.81 -0.07 0.32
N VAL A 72 -9.94 0.39 1.21
CA VAL A 72 -10.30 0.98 2.50
C VAL A 72 -10.40 2.49 2.32
N LYS A 73 -11.59 3.05 2.53
CA LYS A 73 -11.86 4.50 2.39
C LYS A 73 -12.02 5.15 3.75
N ILE A 74 -11.28 6.23 3.99
CA ILE A 74 -11.29 6.97 5.25
C ILE A 74 -11.43 8.46 4.94
N ASN A 75 -12.60 9.04 5.27
CA ASN A 75 -12.88 10.45 5.00
C ASN A 75 -11.95 11.39 5.78
N SER A 76 -11.71 11.09 7.07
CA SER A 76 -10.77 11.85 7.90
C SER A 76 -10.45 11.11 9.19
N GLY A 77 -9.23 11.26 9.69
CA GLY A 77 -8.83 10.74 10.99
C GLY A 77 -7.47 11.28 11.44
N GLU A 78 -7.21 11.17 12.74
CA GLU A 78 -5.89 11.43 13.33
C GLU A 78 -5.26 10.12 13.78
N ASN A 79 -3.95 9.97 13.58
CA ASN A 79 -3.18 8.77 13.91
C ASN A 79 -3.78 7.50 13.29
N VAL A 80 -4.18 7.56 12.02
CA VAL A 80 -4.85 6.47 11.31
C VAL A 80 -3.89 5.31 11.08
N VAL A 81 -4.31 4.13 11.54
CA VAL A 81 -3.61 2.87 11.36
C VAL A 81 -4.54 1.86 10.71
N VAL A 82 -4.07 1.23 9.63
CA VAL A 82 -4.77 0.15 8.92
C VAL A 82 -3.94 -1.12 9.00
N LYS A 83 -4.54 -2.20 9.52
CA LYS A 83 -3.92 -3.53 9.62
C LYS A 83 -4.72 -4.56 8.86
N TYR A 84 -4.05 -5.54 8.25
CA TYR A 84 -4.70 -6.68 7.62
C TYR A 84 -3.76 -7.86 7.48
N ILE A 85 -4.34 -9.04 7.21
CA ILE A 85 -3.62 -10.28 6.93
C ILE A 85 -3.90 -10.70 5.48
N THR A 86 -2.86 -11.08 4.74
CA THR A 86 -2.94 -11.51 3.32
C THR A 86 -1.97 -12.64 3.03
N GLU A 87 -2.29 -13.48 2.05
CA GLU A 87 -1.40 -14.51 1.49
C GLU A 87 -0.87 -14.09 0.11
N SER A 88 -1.58 -13.17 -0.57
CA SER A 88 -1.29 -12.73 -1.94
C SER A 88 -0.01 -11.90 -2.09
N MET A 89 0.65 -11.56 -0.98
CA MET A 89 1.99 -10.96 -0.97
C MET A 89 3.12 -12.00 -0.93
N ILE A 90 2.79 -13.30 -0.86
CA ILE A 90 3.74 -14.40 -0.91
C ILE A 90 3.57 -15.14 -2.24
N ASP A 91 4.59 -15.11 -3.08
CA ASP A 91 4.67 -15.92 -4.28
C ASP A 91 5.37 -17.25 -3.97
N LYS A 92 4.77 -18.36 -4.41
CA LYS A 92 5.30 -19.72 -4.22
C LYS A 92 5.75 -20.25 -5.58
N SER A 93 7.03 -20.05 -5.89
CA SER A 93 7.60 -20.39 -7.19
C SER A 93 8.83 -21.28 -7.04
N ALA A 94 8.96 -22.29 -7.90
CA ALA A 94 10.10 -23.22 -7.95
C ALA A 94 10.42 -23.96 -6.62
N GLY A 95 9.48 -24.01 -5.68
CA GLY A 95 9.70 -24.62 -4.35
C GLY A 95 10.17 -23.63 -3.27
N ASP A 96 10.36 -22.36 -3.64
CA ASP A 96 10.74 -21.27 -2.77
C ASP A 96 9.57 -20.31 -2.52
N PHE A 97 9.75 -19.39 -1.56
CA PHE A 97 8.78 -18.37 -1.17
C PHE A 97 9.38 -16.98 -1.33
N TYR A 98 8.67 -16.09 -2.03
CA TYR A 98 9.10 -14.72 -2.29
C TYR A 98 8.08 -13.72 -1.76
N PHE A 99 8.56 -12.70 -1.06
CA PHE A 99 7.73 -11.58 -0.65
C PHE A 99 7.63 -10.56 -1.79
N ILE A 100 6.40 -10.21 -2.18
CA ILE A 100 6.09 -9.24 -3.23
C ILE A 100 5.09 -8.22 -2.68
N ALA A 101 5.54 -6.97 -2.59
CA ALA A 101 4.69 -5.83 -2.24
C ALA A 101 4.66 -4.82 -3.39
N LYS A 102 3.46 -4.33 -3.70
CA LYS A 102 3.28 -3.22 -4.64
C LYS A 102 3.10 -1.93 -3.84
N ASN A 103 3.98 -0.98 -4.05
CA ASN A 103 3.80 0.37 -3.53
C ASN A 103 2.84 1.12 -4.47
N TYR A 104 1.66 1.48 -3.95
CA TYR A 104 0.64 2.25 -4.68
C TYR A 104 0.64 3.74 -4.29
N PHE A 105 1.58 4.16 -3.46
CA PHE A 105 1.69 5.52 -2.99
C PHE A 105 2.68 6.30 -3.85
N ASP A 106 2.30 7.53 -4.19
CA ASP A 106 3.13 8.43 -5.00
C ASP A 106 4.33 8.99 -4.21
N GLU A 107 4.31 8.90 -2.89
CA GLU A 107 5.35 9.40 -2.01
C GLU A 107 6.25 8.28 -1.44
N PRO A 108 7.53 8.59 -1.11
CA PRO A 108 8.42 7.65 -0.44
C PRO A 108 7.85 7.18 0.91
N GLN A 109 8.05 5.91 1.23
CA GLN A 109 7.59 5.31 2.49
C GLN A 109 8.75 4.64 3.22
N ASN A 110 8.72 4.73 4.55
CA ASN A 110 9.56 3.91 5.40
C ASN A 110 8.93 2.52 5.49
N VAL A 111 9.61 1.52 4.95
CA VAL A 111 9.14 0.13 4.93
C VAL A 111 10.00 -0.72 5.86
N PHE A 112 9.34 -1.38 6.81
CA PHE A 112 9.94 -2.37 7.70
C PHE A 112 9.46 -3.76 7.29
N LEU A 113 10.41 -4.68 7.06
CA LEU A 113 10.13 -6.06 6.71
C LEU A 113 10.73 -6.99 7.75
N THR A 114 9.88 -7.73 8.45
CA THR A 114 10.27 -8.78 9.38
C THR A 114 10.11 -10.14 8.71
N LEU A 115 11.24 -10.81 8.47
CA LEU A 115 11.29 -12.12 7.86
C LEU A 115 11.28 -13.24 8.93
N PRO A 116 10.78 -14.45 8.62
CA PRO A 116 10.91 -15.60 9.51
C PRO A 116 12.39 -16.00 9.66
N ASP A 117 12.73 -16.68 10.75
CA ASP A 117 14.11 -17.11 11.06
C ASP A 117 14.77 -17.95 9.96
N SER A 118 13.97 -18.64 9.15
CA SER A 118 14.42 -19.47 8.03
C SER A 118 14.70 -18.69 6.75
N ALA A 119 14.40 -17.39 6.70
CA ALA A 119 14.54 -16.60 5.49
C ALA A 119 16.01 -16.31 5.18
N ILE A 120 16.34 -16.39 3.89
CA ILE A 120 17.67 -16.06 3.37
C ILE A 120 17.53 -14.78 2.57
N LEU A 121 18.33 -13.76 2.95
CA LEU A 121 18.46 -12.57 2.13
C LEU A 121 19.33 -12.89 0.92
N VAL A 122 18.72 -12.90 -0.26
CA VAL A 122 19.43 -13.13 -1.53
C VAL A 122 19.75 -11.78 -2.15
N GLU A 123 21.02 -11.54 -2.50
CA GLU A 123 21.43 -10.31 -3.18
C GLU A 123 20.88 -10.23 -4.61
N LYS A 124 20.80 -9.00 -5.12
CA LYS A 124 20.18 -8.63 -6.41
C LYS A 124 20.72 -9.46 -7.58
N GLY A 125 19.85 -9.81 -8.54
CA GLY A 125 20.21 -10.44 -9.82
C GLY A 125 20.11 -11.97 -9.87
N LEU A 126 19.78 -12.63 -8.76
CA LEU A 126 19.64 -14.10 -8.71
C LEU A 126 18.22 -14.61 -9.01
N VAL A 127 17.18 -13.83 -8.69
CA VAL A 127 15.77 -14.25 -8.78
C VAL A 127 15.01 -13.44 -9.84
N PHE A 128 15.21 -12.13 -9.86
CA PHE A 128 14.66 -11.24 -10.88
C PHE A 128 15.81 -10.68 -11.73
N PRO A 129 15.72 -10.73 -13.07
CA PRO A 129 16.71 -10.13 -13.95
C PRO A 129 16.79 -8.62 -13.70
N ASP A 130 17.92 -8.01 -14.04
CA ASP A 130 18.03 -6.55 -14.00
C ASP A 130 16.98 -5.94 -14.93
N VAL A 131 16.50 -4.73 -14.59
CA VAL A 131 15.42 -4.05 -15.33
C VAL A 131 15.76 -3.91 -16.83
N ASP A 132 17.06 -3.78 -17.14
CA ASP A 132 17.59 -3.64 -18.49
C ASP A 132 17.68 -4.98 -19.27
N GLU A 133 17.48 -6.13 -18.60
CA GLU A 133 17.51 -7.47 -19.19
C GLU A 133 16.10 -8.02 -19.53
N ILE A 134 15.03 -7.34 -19.10
CA ILE A 134 13.64 -7.74 -19.40
C ILE A 134 13.30 -7.36 -20.84
N ASN A 135 13.60 -8.26 -21.77
CA ASN A 135 13.38 -8.07 -23.21
C ASN A 135 12.06 -8.69 -23.74
N SER A 136 11.25 -9.29 -22.88
CA SER A 136 10.00 -9.96 -23.27
C SER A 136 8.97 -9.88 -22.13
N ASP A 137 7.70 -9.76 -22.51
CA ASP A 137 6.54 -9.80 -21.60
C ASP A 137 6.11 -11.24 -21.23
N GLY A 138 6.93 -12.25 -21.57
CA GLY A 138 6.69 -13.64 -21.23
C GLY A 138 5.57 -14.32 -22.03
N ARG A 139 5.06 -13.69 -23.11
CA ARG A 139 4.13 -14.33 -24.04
C ARG A 139 4.89 -14.93 -25.23
N SER A 140 5.07 -16.26 -25.21
CA SER A 140 5.45 -17.03 -26.41
C SER A 140 4.22 -17.46 -27.20
#